data_AF-Q2Y4J9-F1
#
_entry.id   AF-Q2Y4J9-F1
#
_cell.length_a   1.000
_cell.length_b   1.000
_cell.length_c   1.000
_cell.angle_alpha   90.00
_cell.angle_beta   90.00
_cell.angle_gamma   90.00
#
_symmetry.space_group_name_H-M   'P 1'
#
loop_
_entity.id
_entity.type
_entity.pdbx_description
1 polymer ?
#
loop_
_entity_poly.entity_id
_entity_poly.type
_entity_poly.pdbx_seq_one_letter_code
_entity_poly.pdbx_strand_id
1 'polypeptide(L)' 'MVKRLPIEFVQVDERIALIAGRVKATYSVSYADAFVVATAIMKEATIVTGDPEFKSIDMQVLWIQQC' A
#
# COMPACT_ATOMS: atom_id res chain seq x y z
N MET A 1 19.93 -2.71 9.57
CA MET A 1 20.32 -2.60 8.15
C MET A 1 19.30 -1.78 7.36
N VAL A 2 18.01 -2.15 7.36
CA VAL A 2 16.94 -1.45 6.62
C VAL A 2 16.83 0.05 6.96
N LYS A 3 17.00 0.44 8.24
CA LYS A 3 16.97 1.86 8.67
C LYS A 3 18.10 2.76 8.13
N ARG A 4 19.08 2.19 7.42
CA ARG A 4 20.18 2.95 6.80
C ARG A 4 19.97 3.21 5.30
N LEU A 5 18.90 2.66 4.72
CA LEU A 5 18.52 2.90 3.33
C LEU A 5 17.92 4.29 3.20
N PRO A 6 17.99 4.94 2.01
CA PRO A 6 17.37 6.23 1.74
C PRO A 6 15.85 6.08 1.57
N ILE A 7 15.17 5.60 2.61
CA ILE A 7 13.73 5.36 2.65
C ILE A 7 13.12 6.07 3.86
N GLU A 8 11.89 6.55 3.70
CA GLU A 8 11.08 7.07 4.80
C GLU A 8 10.24 5.93 5.38
N PHE A 9 10.28 5.75 6.71
CA PHE A 9 9.36 4.87 7.40
C PHE A 9 8.08 5.64 7.72
N VAL A 10 6.98 5.27 7.09
CA VAL A 10 5.67 5.83 7.42
C VAL A 10 5.09 5.08 8.62
N GLN A 11 4.88 5.79 9.73
CA GLN A 11 4.14 5.24 10.86
C GLN A 11 2.64 5.26 10.56
N VAL A 12 1.93 4.22 10.98
CA VAL A 12 0.47 4.17 10.87
C VAL A 12 -0.13 5.08 11.94
N ASP A 13 -0.80 6.14 11.51
CA ASP A 13 -1.67 6.94 12.36
C ASP A 13 -3.14 6.49 12.23
N GLU A 14 -4.02 7.09 13.02
CA GLU A 14 -5.46 6.77 13.00
C GLU A 14 -6.07 6.96 11.61
N ARG A 15 -5.65 7.99 10.87
CA ARG A 15 -6.17 8.27 9.52
C ARG A 15 -5.80 7.14 8.56
N ILE A 16 -4.54 6.72 8.53
CA ILE A 16 -4.10 5.58 7.71
C ILE A 16 -4.88 4.32 8.09
N ALA A 17 -5.05 4.05 9.39
CA ALA A 17 -5.78 2.86 9.86
C ALA A 17 -7.25 2.85 9.42
N LEU A 18 -7.95 3.99 9.51
CA LEU A 18 -9.34 4.12 9.10
C LEU A 18 -9.51 3.95 7.58
N ILE A 19 -8.60 4.51 6.78
CA ILE A 19 -8.60 4.33 5.33
C ILE A 19 -8.32 2.87 4.97
N ALA A 20 -7.34 2.22 5.61
CA ALA A 20 -7.05 0.81 5.41
C ALA A 20 -8.26 -0.08 5.74
N GLY A 21 -8.97 0.23 6.83
CA GLY A 21 -10.23 -0.45 7.17
C GLY A 21 -11.29 -0.34 6.07
N ARG A 22 -11.44 0.85 5.47
CA ARG A 22 -12.35 1.06 4.33
C ARG A 22 -11.89 0.27 3.10
N VAL A 23 -10.60 0.33 2.76
CA VAL A 23 -10.03 -0.44 1.64
C VAL A 23 -10.31 -1.93 1.82
N LYS A 24 -10.04 -2.49 3.00
CA LYS A 24 -10.27 -3.91 3.27
C LYS A 24 -11.76 -4.31 3.25
N ALA A 25 -12.65 -3.39 3.61
CA ALA A 25 -14.09 -3.61 3.54
C ALA A 25 -14.62 -3.55 2.11
N THR A 26 -14.02 -2.72 1.25
CA THR A 26 -14.43 -2.54 -0.16
C THR A 26 -13.77 -3.56 -1.09
N TYR A 27 -12.50 -3.88 -0.87
CA TYR A 27 -11.70 -4.75 -1.72
C TYR A 27 -11.30 -6.03 -0.98
N SER A 28 -11.34 -7.17 -1.68
CA SER A 28 -10.90 -8.46 -1.13
C SER A 28 -9.37 -8.60 -1.17
N VAL A 29 -8.67 -7.71 -0.47
CA VAL A 29 -7.20 -7.69 -0.34
C VAL A 29 -6.74 -8.18 1.03
N SER A 30 -5.46 -8.50 1.20
CA SER A 30 -4.92 -8.81 2.54
C SER A 30 -4.97 -7.61 3.50
N TYR A 31 -4.82 -7.86 4.81
CA TYR A 31 -4.74 -6.79 5.80
C TYR A 31 -3.55 -5.86 5.52
N ALA A 32 -2.39 -6.41 5.15
CA ALA A 32 -1.20 -5.62 4.86
C ALA A 32 -1.37 -4.75 3.60
N ASP A 33 -1.97 -5.30 2.54
CA ASP A 33 -2.18 -4.57 1.28
C ASP A 33 -3.15 -3.41 1.45
N ALA A 34 -4.14 -3.55 2.33
CA ALA A 34 -5.02 -2.45 2.68
C ALA A 34 -4.25 -1.25 3.28
N PHE A 35 -3.20 -1.50 4.07
CA PHE A 35 -2.31 -0.44 4.58
C PHE A 35 -1.38 0.12 3.51
N VAL A 36 -0.93 -0.69 2.55
CA VAL A 36 -0.16 -0.20 1.40
C VAL A 36 -0.99 0.79 0.59
N VAL A 37 -2.23 0.42 0.24
CA VAL A 37 -3.19 1.27 -0.49
C VAL A 37 -3.49 2.55 0.30
N ALA A 38 -3.83 2.42 1.60
CA ALA A 38 -4.14 3.58 2.43
C ALA A 38 -2.96 4.55 2.54
N THR A 39 -1.73 4.04 2.67
CA THR A 39 -0.52 4.85 2.73
C THR A 39 -0.28 5.55 1.40
N ALA A 40 -0.46 4.84 0.28
CA ALA A 40 -0.33 5.41 -1.06
C ALA A 40 -1.33 6.54 -1.32
N ILE A 41 -2.59 6.37 -0.90
CA ILE A 41 -3.61 7.43 -0.95
C ILE A 41 -3.16 8.64 -0.12
N MET A 42 -2.75 8.43 1.13
CA MET A 42 -2.38 9.52 2.05
C MET A 42 -1.12 10.29 1.62
N LYS A 43 -0.22 9.64 0.88
CA LYS A 43 1.04 10.22 0.40
C LYS A 43 1.01 10.61 -1.07
N GLU A 44 -0.13 10.44 -1.76
CA GLU A 44 -0.26 10.61 -3.21
C GLU A 44 0.85 9.86 -3.99
N ALA A 45 1.15 8.65 -3.54
CA ALA A 45 2.28 7.86 -4.01
C ALA A 45 1.85 6.72 -4.94
N THR A 46 2.78 6.29 -5.79
CA THR A 46 2.63 5.10 -6.63
C THR A 46 2.99 3.84 -5.84
N ILE A 47 2.16 2.80 -5.92
CA ILE A 47 2.46 1.49 -5.34
C ILE A 47 3.44 0.76 -6.26
N VAL A 48 4.53 0.22 -5.70
CA VAL A 48 5.50 -0.59 -6.46
C VAL A 48 5.39 -2.04 -5.98
N THR A 49 4.94 -2.94 -6.84
CA THR A 49 4.73 -4.35 -6.45
C THR A 49 4.77 -5.30 -7.64
N GLY A 50 5.07 -6.57 -7.38
CA GLY A 50 4.87 -7.67 -8.31
C GLY A 50 3.64 -8.53 -7.95
N ASP A 51 2.91 -8.17 -6.90
CA ASP A 51 1.78 -8.94 -6.38
C ASP A 51 0.49 -8.72 -7.20
N PRO A 52 -0.06 -9.75 -7.87
CA PRO A 52 -1.24 -9.62 -8.69
C PRO A 52 -2.52 -9.23 -7.93
N GLU A 53 -2.58 -9.30 -6.60
CA GLU A 53 -3.75 -8.85 -5.81
C GLU A 53 -4.11 -7.38 -6.10
N PHE A 54 -3.10 -6.56 -6.40
CA PHE A 54 -3.26 -5.13 -6.69
C PHE A 54 -3.90 -4.84 -8.06
N LYS A 55 -4.08 -5.84 -8.93
CA LYS A 55 -4.78 -5.65 -10.23
C LYS A 55 -6.25 -5.28 -10.06
N SER A 56 -6.84 -5.63 -8.93
CA SER A 56 -8.25 -5.34 -8.60
C SER A 56 -8.48 -3.95 -8.02
N ILE A 57 -7.40 -3.22 -7.74
CA ILE A 57 -7.42 -1.94 -7.04
C ILE A 57 -7.27 -0.82 -8.06
N ASP A 58 -8.19 0.14 -8.05
CA ASP A 58 -8.16 1.29 -8.95
C ASP A 58 -7.19 2.36 -8.39
N MET A 59 -5.90 2.11 -8.55
CA MET A 59 -4.81 3.00 -8.13
C MET A 59 -3.62 2.93 -9.09
N GLN A 60 -2.73 3.92 -9.00
CA GLN A 60 -1.49 3.91 -9.75
C GLN A 60 -0.53 2.85 -9.19
N VAL A 61 -0.26 1.83 -10.01
CA VAL A 61 0.67 0.74 -9.68
C VAL A 61 1.80 0.68 -10.71
N LEU A 62 3.04 0.70 -10.22
CA LEU A 62 4.23 0.35 -10.98
C LEU A 62 4.54 -1.14 -10.77
N TRP A 63 4.36 -1.92 -11.83
CA TRP A 63 4.56 -3.37 -11.82
C TRP A 63 6.03 -3.73 -11.99
N ILE A 64 6.57 -4.50 -11.04
CA ILE A 64 7.92 -5.09 -11.13
C ILE A 64 7.83 -6.59 -11.39
N GLN A 65 8.75 -7.13 -12.19
CA GLN A 65 8.82 -8.58 -12.39
C GLN A 65 9.22 -9.24 -11.08
N GLN A 66 8.42 -10.21 -10.63
CA GLN A 66 8.89 -11.16 -9.62
C GLN A 66 9.96 -12.02 -10.28
N CYS A 67 11.21 -11.86 -9.84
CA CYS A 67 12.30 -12.78 -10.18
C CYS A 67 12.08 -14.14 -9.52
#